data_AF-A0ABD8AXW6-F1
#
_entry.id   AF-A0ABD8AXW6-F1
#
_cell.length_a   1.000
_cell.length_b   1.000
_cell.length_c   1.000
_cell.angle_alpha   90.00
_cell.angle_beta   90.00
_cell.angle_gamma   90.00
#
_symmetry.space_group_name_H-M   'P 1'
#
loop_
_entity.id
_entity.type
_entity.pdbx_description
1 polymer ?
#
loop_
_entity_poly.entity_id
_entity_poly.type
_entity_poly.pdbx_seq_one_letter_code
_entity_poly.pdbx_strand_id
1 'polypeptide(L)'
;MGNFILKSDVPNKVLNIELEGSFSQEDGLRSISAYQDTIASINTKEYDLNIDCKKLNVTAPEIVPLLEGCLQLFKKDEYKKVVLTLENNAILKMQLSRLGRSVGLDNLEIISTVTT
;
A
#
# COMPACT_ATOMS: atom_id res chain seq x y z
N MET A 1 -1.89 -17.00 2.42
CA MET A 1 -3.09 -16.16 2.23
C MET A 1 -2.73 -14.74 2.59
N GLY A 2 -3.28 -13.75 1.88
CA GLY A 2 -3.00 -12.34 2.14
C GLY A 2 -3.78 -11.86 3.35
N ASN A 3 -3.13 -11.09 4.22
CA ASN A 3 -3.79 -10.41 5.34
C ASN A 3 -3.73 -8.90 5.13
N PHE A 4 -4.84 -8.22 5.41
CA PHE A 4 -5.02 -6.78 5.25
C PHE A 4 -5.65 -6.22 6.53
N ILE A 5 -4.93 -5.31 7.19
CA ILE A 5 -5.42 -4.61 8.37
C ILE A 5 -5.34 -3.12 8.09
N LEU A 6 -6.43 -2.40 8.28
CA LEU A 6 -6.49 -0.95 8.10
C LEU A 6 -6.94 -0.27 9.39
N LYS A 7 -6.23 0.78 9.79
CA LYS A 7 -6.53 1.63 10.95
C LYS A 7 -6.40 3.11 10.58
N SER A 8 -7.45 3.89 10.84
CA SER A 8 -7.42 5.35 10.67
C SER A 8 -7.07 6.03 11.98
N ASP A 9 -6.05 6.89 11.95
CA ASP A 9 -5.67 7.81 13.02
C ASP A 9 -6.11 9.23 12.60
N VAL A 10 -7.40 9.52 12.85
CA VAL A 10 -8.04 10.78 12.46
C VAL A 10 -7.39 12.01 13.11
N PRO A 11 -7.05 12.02 14.42
CA PRO A 11 -6.37 13.16 15.05
C PRO A 11 -5.03 13.50 14.40
N ASN A 12 -4.22 12.49 14.08
CA ASN A 12 -2.90 12.70 13.46
C ASN A 12 -2.97 12.78 11.92
N LYS A 13 -4.15 12.57 11.33
CA LYS A 13 -4.36 12.54 9.87
C LYS A 13 -3.46 11.51 9.19
N VAL A 14 -3.46 10.29 9.71
CA VAL A 14 -2.70 9.16 9.15
C VAL A 14 -3.61 7.97 8.91
N LEU A 15 -3.53 7.36 7.74
CA LEU A 15 -4.14 6.06 7.45
C LEU A 15 -3.03 5.00 7.48
N ASN A 16 -3.18 3.99 8.33
CA ASN A 16 -2.21 2.91 8.46
C ASN A 16 -2.79 1.61 7.88
N ILE A 17 -2.04 0.96 7.01
CA ILE A 17 -2.34 -0.35 6.43
C ILE A 17 -1.20 -1.30 6.80
N GLU A 18 -1.51 -2.53 7.19
CA GLU A 18 -0.56 -3.64 7.33
C GLU A 18 -0.91 -4.73 6.33
N LEU A 19 0.09 -5.18 5.56
CA LEU A 19 -0.02 -6.23 4.55
C LEU A 19 0.90 -7.39 4.92
N GLU A 20 0.34 -8.60 4.97
CA GLU A 20 1.11 -9.81 5.28
C GLU A 20 0.83 -10.93 4.28
N GLY A 21 1.85 -11.77 4.03
CA GLY A 21 1.72 -13.00 3.25
C GLY A 21 1.66 -12.79 1.74
N SER A 22 1.05 -13.75 1.04
CA SER A 22 0.85 -13.73 -0.41
C SER A 22 -0.63 -13.57 -0.73
N PHE A 23 -0.96 -12.53 -1.48
CA PHE A 23 -2.33 -12.19 -1.85
C PHE A 23 -2.81 -13.02 -3.04
N SER A 24 -4.04 -13.52 -2.96
CA SER A 24 -4.82 -13.94 -4.11
C SER A 24 -5.58 -12.76 -4.72
N GLN A 25 -6.24 -12.98 -5.87
CA GLN A 25 -7.12 -11.98 -6.46
C GLN A 25 -8.30 -11.64 -5.54
N GLU A 26 -8.87 -12.64 -4.86
CA GLU A 26 -9.96 -12.43 -3.90
C GLU A 26 -9.51 -11.60 -2.69
N ASP A 27 -8.33 -11.90 -2.14
CA ASP A 27 -7.75 -11.11 -1.03
C ASP A 27 -7.58 -9.65 -1.42
N GLY A 28 -7.04 -9.39 -2.62
CA GLY A 28 -6.83 -8.02 -3.11
C GLY A 28 -8.14 -7.27 -3.33
N LEU A 29 -9.16 -7.91 -3.91
CA LEU A 29 -10.47 -7.28 -4.12
C LEU A 29 -11.17 -6.94 -2.79
N ARG A 30 -11.11 -7.84 -1.80
CA ARG A 30 -11.63 -7.57 -0.45
C ARG A 30 -10.92 -6.39 0.21
N SER A 31 -9.61 -6.30 0.02
CA SER A 31 -8.79 -5.21 0.57
C SER A 31 -9.13 -3.87 -0.06
N ILE A 32 -9.36 -3.83 -1.39
CA ILE A 32 -9.82 -2.62 -2.10
C ILE A 32 -11.16 -2.14 -1.56
N SER A 33 -12.12 -3.04 -1.37
CA SER A 33 -13.45 -2.69 -0.82
C SER A 33 -13.31 -2.08 0.59
N ALA A 34 -12.59 -2.76 1.48
CA ALA A 34 -12.41 -2.28 2.86
C ALA A 34 -11.69 -0.93 2.93
N TYR A 35 -10.72 -0.71 2.03
CA TYR A 35 -10.05 0.57 1.87
C TYR A 35 -11.02 1.67 1.44
N GLN A 36 -11.79 1.46 0.36
CA GLN A 36 -12.74 2.44 -0.18
C GLN A 36 -13.81 2.82 0.84
N ASP A 37 -14.36 1.84 1.55
CA ASP A 37 -15.35 2.06 2.61
C ASP A 37 -14.79 2.94 3.73
N THR A 38 -13.52 2.74 4.10
CA THR A 38 -12.88 3.54 5.15
C THR A 38 -12.65 4.99 4.69
N ILE A 39 -12.14 5.17 3.47
CA ILE A 39 -11.78 6.51 3.00
C ILE A 39 -12.98 7.37 2.61
N ALA A 40 -14.16 6.77 2.40
CA ALA A 40 -15.39 7.47 2.06
C ALA A 40 -15.80 8.56 3.08
N SER A 41 -15.29 8.47 4.31
CA SER A 41 -15.59 9.40 5.41
C SER A 41 -14.50 10.45 5.69
N ILE A 42 -13.38 10.45 4.93
CA ILE A 42 -12.25 11.36 5.16
C ILE A 42 -11.83 12.10 3.89
N ASN A 43 -11.27 13.30 4.05
CA ASN A 43 -10.58 14.01 2.99
C ASN A 43 -9.13 13.51 2.90
N THR A 44 -8.86 12.52 2.06
CA THR A 44 -7.54 11.88 1.90
C THR A 44 -6.40 12.87 1.61
N LYS A 45 -6.68 14.02 0.98
CA LYS A 45 -5.70 15.09 0.73
C LYS A 45 -5.10 15.71 1.99
N GLU A 46 -5.75 15.52 3.14
CA GLU A 46 -5.23 15.96 4.43
C GLU A 46 -4.37 14.90 5.13
N TYR A 47 -4.34 13.67 4.61
CA TYR A 47 -3.77 12.51 5.29
C TYR A 47 -2.45 12.06 4.66
N ASP A 48 -1.63 11.42 5.47
CA ASP A 48 -0.57 10.52 5.02
C ASP A 48 -1.09 9.07 4.97
N LEU A 49 -0.62 8.29 4.00
CA LEU A 49 -0.89 6.85 3.91
C LEU A 49 0.39 6.07 4.23
N ASN A 50 0.38 5.33 5.34
CA ASN A 50 1.46 4.46 5.76
C ASN A 50 1.06 3.00 5.53
N ILE A 51 1.88 2.27 4.78
CA ILE A 51 1.66 0.85 4.49
C ILE A 51 2.86 0.05 5.00
N ASP A 52 2.63 -0.79 6.01
CA ASP A 52 3.59 -1.77 6.49
C ASP A 52 3.54 -3.01 5.58
N CYS A 53 4.61 -3.18 4.81
CA CYS A 53 4.85 -4.29 3.90
C CYS A 53 5.95 -5.23 4.42
N LYS A 54 6.34 -5.16 5.70
CA LYS A 54 7.46 -5.96 6.25
C LYS A 54 7.27 -7.47 6.10
N LYS A 55 6.02 -7.92 6.24
CA LYS A 55 5.64 -9.34 6.12
C LYS A 55 4.98 -9.66 4.78
N LEU A 56 5.01 -8.73 3.83
CA LEU A 56 4.45 -8.93 2.49
C LEU A 56 5.43 -9.75 1.65
N ASN A 57 4.92 -10.80 1.01
CA ASN A 57 5.70 -11.54 0.04
C ASN A 57 5.74 -10.80 -1.30
N VAL A 58 6.77 -11.10 -2.11
CA VAL A 58 6.83 -10.64 -3.50
C VAL A 58 5.53 -11.04 -4.22
N THR A 59 4.90 -10.07 -4.88
CA THR A 59 3.60 -10.28 -5.53
C THR A 59 3.78 -11.17 -6.75
N ALA A 60 2.95 -12.21 -6.85
CA ALA A 60 2.97 -13.14 -7.98
C ALA A 60 2.59 -12.43 -9.29
N PRO A 61 3.17 -12.81 -10.45
CA PRO A 61 2.97 -12.11 -11.73
C PRO A 61 1.51 -11.85 -12.11
N GLU A 62 0.63 -12.81 -11.86
CA GLU A 62 -0.81 -12.75 -12.14
C GLU A 62 -1.56 -11.76 -11.25
N ILE A 63 -1.01 -11.40 -10.09
CA ILE A 63 -1.58 -10.44 -9.14
C ILE A 63 -0.99 -9.02 -9.34
N VAL A 64 0.13 -8.89 -10.08
CA VAL A 64 0.77 -7.60 -10.34
C VAL A 64 -0.18 -6.54 -10.91
N PRO A 65 -1.06 -6.85 -11.89
CA PRO A 65 -2.01 -5.85 -12.40
C PRO A 65 -2.97 -5.32 -11.32
N LEU A 66 -3.35 -6.16 -10.35
CA LEU A 66 -4.20 -5.76 -9.23
C LEU A 66 -3.45 -4.82 -8.28
N LEU A 67 -2.18 -5.13 -7.97
CA LEU A 67 -1.31 -4.27 -7.16
C LEU A 67 -1.06 -2.92 -7.85
N GLU A 68 -0.87 -2.90 -9.17
CA GLU A 68 -0.76 -1.66 -9.94
C GLU A 68 -2.03 -0.82 -9.81
N GLY A 69 -3.21 -1.45 -9.90
CA GLY A 69 -4.50 -0.81 -9.64
C GLY A 69 -4.60 -0.18 -8.24
N CYS A 70 -4.09 -0.84 -7.20
CA CYS A 70 -4.04 -0.26 -5.85
C CYS A 70 -3.19 1.01 -5.80
N LEU A 71 -2.02 1.03 -6.44
CA LEU A 71 -1.18 2.23 -6.49
C LEU A 71 -1.83 3.36 -7.31
N GLN A 72 -2.59 3.03 -8.37
CA GLN A 72 -3.41 4.00 -9.10
C GLN A 72 -4.51 4.61 -8.23
N LEU A 73 -5.14 3.81 -7.36
CA LEU A 73 -6.11 4.32 -6.37
C LEU A 73 -5.45 5.32 -5.44
N PHE A 74 -4.30 4.99 -4.84
CA PHE A 74 -3.59 5.91 -3.93
C PHE A 74 -3.20 7.22 -4.62
N LYS A 75 -2.85 7.17 -5.91
CA LYS A 75 -2.61 8.38 -6.72
C LYS A 75 -3.87 9.22 -6.87
N LYS A 76 -4.99 8.58 -7.24
CA LYS A 76 -6.30 9.24 -7.41
C LYS A 76 -6.80 9.86 -6.11
N ASP A 77 -6.48 9.24 -4.98
CA ASP A 77 -6.90 9.70 -3.66
C ASP A 77 -6.01 10.83 -3.11
N GLU A 78 -4.94 11.20 -3.81
CA GLU A 78 -4.20 12.45 -3.61
C GLU A 78 -3.72 12.70 -2.16
N TYR A 79 -3.28 11.63 -1.45
CA TYR A 79 -2.64 11.78 -0.14
C TYR A 79 -1.48 12.78 -0.18
N LYS A 80 -1.16 13.39 0.97
CA LYS A 80 0.07 14.20 1.09
C LYS A 80 1.31 13.37 0.75
N LYS A 81 1.32 12.13 1.25
CA LYS A 81 2.42 11.19 1.08
C LYS A 81 1.91 9.76 1.16
N VAL A 82 2.55 8.86 0.41
CA VAL A 82 2.36 7.41 0.52
C VAL A 82 3.69 6.78 0.91
N VAL A 83 3.74 6.07 2.05
CA VAL A 83 4.96 5.45 2.58
C VAL A 83 4.80 3.94 2.62
N LEU A 84 5.67 3.22 1.92
CA LEU A 84 5.78 1.77 2.04
C LEU A 84 6.99 1.44 2.91
N THR A 85 6.75 0.75 4.03
CA THR A 85 7.82 0.26 4.90
C THR A 85 8.03 -1.22 4.65
N LEU A 86 9.26 -1.63 4.40
CA LEU A 86 9.62 -3.02 4.15
C LEU A 86 10.87 -3.43 4.92
N GLU A 87 10.98 -4.73 5.20
CA GLU A 87 12.27 -5.31 5.62
C GLU A 87 13.28 -5.22 4.47
N ASN A 88 14.51 -5.69 4.70
CA ASN A 88 15.55 -5.73 3.68
C ASN A 88 15.24 -6.76 2.57
N ASN A 89 14.24 -6.45 1.73
CA ASN A 89 13.77 -7.25 0.62
C ASN A 89 13.92 -6.46 -0.70
N ALA A 90 15.07 -6.65 -1.36
CA ALA A 90 15.42 -5.91 -2.57
C ALA A 90 14.47 -6.19 -3.75
N ILE A 91 13.95 -7.42 -3.86
CA ILE A 91 13.05 -7.81 -4.95
C ILE A 91 11.70 -7.11 -4.79
N LEU A 92 11.12 -7.16 -3.59
CA LEU A 92 9.86 -6.46 -3.31
C LEU A 92 10.02 -4.96 -3.48
N LYS A 93 11.12 -4.38 -2.96
CA LYS A 93 11.44 -2.96 -3.16
C LYS A 93 11.46 -2.59 -4.64
N MET A 94 12.14 -3.37 -5.47
CA MET A 94 12.23 -3.14 -6.91
C MET A 94 10.86 -3.24 -7.59
N GLN A 95 10.05 -4.25 -7.23
CA GLN A 95 8.69 -4.44 -7.76
C GLN A 95 7.82 -3.21 -7.45
N LEU A 96 7.74 -2.83 -6.17
CA LEU A 96 6.94 -1.68 -5.72
C LEU A 96 7.43 -0.36 -6.32
N SER A 97 8.76 -0.15 -6.37
CA SER A 97 9.34 1.06 -6.98
C SER A 97 9.01 1.17 -8.46
N ARG A 98 9.03 0.05 -9.20
CA ARG A 98 8.72 0.03 -10.63
C ARG A 98 7.24 0.36 -10.88
N LEU A 99 6.34 -0.24 -10.10
CA LEU A 99 4.90 -0.01 -10.22
C LEU A 99 4.53 1.42 -9.81
N GLY A 100 5.10 1.95 -8.72
CA GLY A 100 4.89 3.34 -8.31
C GLY A 100 5.27 4.34 -9.41
N ARG A 101 6.39 4.09 -10.11
CA ARG A 101 6.80 4.88 -11.28
C ARG A 101 5.89 4.69 -12.49
N SER A 102 5.41 3.47 -12.77
CA SER A 102 4.55 3.23 -13.95
C SER A 102 3.23 3.98 -13.85
N VAL A 103 2.68 4.10 -12.64
CA VAL A 103 1.44 4.83 -12.40
C VAL A 103 1.64 6.33 -12.16
N GLY A 104 2.90 6.79 -12.02
CA GLY A 104 3.25 8.18 -11.70
C GLY A 104 2.76 8.61 -10.31
N LEU A 105 2.96 7.77 -9.29
CA LEU A 105 2.71 8.10 -7.89
C LEU A 105 3.94 8.82 -7.32
N ASP A 106 4.04 10.13 -7.59
CA ASP A 106 5.26 10.92 -7.34
C ASP A 106 5.54 11.15 -5.85
N ASN A 107 4.53 11.06 -5.00
CA ASN A 107 4.61 11.20 -3.54
C ASN A 107 4.83 9.85 -2.81
N LEU A 108 5.28 8.82 -3.53
CA LEU A 108 5.63 7.52 -2.99
C LEU A 108 7.04 7.51 -2.39
N GLU A 109 7.14 7.15 -1.12
CA GLU A 109 8.41 6.84 -0.47
C GLU A 109 8.48 5.37 -0.05
N ILE A 110 9.65 4.76 -0.21
CA ILE A 110 9.89 3.38 0.16
C ILE A 110 11.04 3.31 1.16
N ILE A 111 10.72 2.91 2.39
CA ILE A 111 11.65 2.82 3.52
C ILE A 111 12.02 1.35 3.74
N SER A 112 13.32 1.05 3.71
CA SER A 112 13.84 -0.27 4.05
C SER A 112 14.39 -0.24 5.48
N THR A 113 13.83 -1.06 6.38
CA THR A 113 14.35 -1.19 7.74
C THR A 113 15.47 -2.23 7.77
N VAL A 114 16.56 -1.90 8.46
CA VAL A 114 17.63 -2.86 8.77
C VAL A 114 17.16 -3.69 9.97
N THR A 115 17.04 -5.00 9.81
CA THR A 115 16.82 -5.89 10.96
C THR A 115 18.14 -5.97 11.73
N THR A 116 18.22 -5.31 12.88
CA THR A 116 19.30 -5.49 13.86
C THR A 116 19.11 -6.78 14.65
#